data_AF-A0A931BGH0-F1
#
_entry.id   AF-A0A931BGH0-F1
#
_cell.length_a   1.000
_cell.length_b   1.000
_cell.length_c   1.000
_cell.angle_alpha   90.00
_cell.angle_beta   90.00
_cell.angle_gamma   90.00
#
_symmetry.space_group_name_H-M   'P 1'
#
loop_
_entity.id
_entity.type
_entity.pdbx_description
1 polymer ?
#
loop_
_entity_poly.entity_id
_entity_poly.type
_entity_poly.pdbx_seq_one_letter_code
_entity_poly.pdbx_strand_id
1 'polypeptide(L)'
;MEERLLMAACLAHIKRADGTLDKDWSIAHIAQRGASEVLRKHQAHPYLPDQLTEDAFAASEDLRTRPGAALDWPATQAQAARVLPVVMRLLYVLSTLPDAGSPAR
;
A
#
# COMPACT_ATOMS: atom_id res chain seq x y z
N MET A 1 5.95 9.04 8.01
CA MET A 1 4.60 9.25 8.60
C MET A 1 3.60 9.76 7.57
N GLU A 2 3.96 10.74 6.74
CA GLU A 2 3.09 11.33 5.70
C GLU A 2 2.55 10.30 4.69
N GLU A 3 3.40 9.42 4.15
CA GLU A 3 2.99 8.36 3.22
C GLU A 3 1.91 7.44 3.82
N ARG A 4 2.04 7.08 5.10
CA ARG A 4 1.06 6.23 5.80
C ARG A 4 -0.30 6.91 5.90
N LEU A 5 -0.32 8.22 6.18
CA LEU A 5 -1.55 9.01 6.25
C LEU A 5 -2.20 9.16 4.87
N LEU A 6 -1.39 9.37 3.83
CA LEU A 6 -1.87 9.40 2.45
C LEU A 6 -2.52 8.07 2.07
N MET A 7 -1.87 6.92 2.34
CA MET A 7 -2.44 5.60 2.07
C MET A 7 -3.75 5.36 2.83
N ALA A 8 -3.84 5.81 4.09
CA ALA A 8 -5.07 5.72 4.88
C ALA A 8 -6.22 6.55 4.28
N ALA A 9 -5.92 7.79 3.86
CA ALA A 9 -6.88 8.67 3.22
C ALA A 9 -7.38 8.09 1.88
N CYS A 10 -6.46 7.60 1.05
CA CYS A 10 -6.79 6.90 -0.19
C CYS A 10 -7.70 5.70 0.06
N LEU A 11 -7.36 4.82 1.01
CA LEU A 11 -8.17 3.64 1.33
C LEU A 11 -9.58 4.03 1.79
N ALA A 12 -9.70 5.04 2.66
CA ALA A 12 -10.98 5.51 3.16
C ALA A 12 -11.87 6.07 2.03
N HIS A 13 -11.27 6.78 1.08
CA HIS A 13 -11.97 7.27 -0.11
C HIS A 13 -12.42 6.10 -1.00
N ILE A 14 -11.49 5.21 -1.38
CA ILE A 14 -11.75 4.08 -2.29
C ILE A 14 -12.85 3.17 -1.74
N LYS A 15 -12.88 2.89 -0.44
CA LYS A 15 -13.94 2.06 0.20
C LYS A 15 -15.35 2.64 0.08
N ARG A 16 -15.47 3.95 -0.07
CA ARG A 16 -16.76 4.66 -0.11
C ARG A 16 -17.19 5.03 -1.53
N ALA A 17 -16.24 5.13 -2.44
CA ALA A 17 -16.48 5.46 -3.83
C ALA A 17 -17.09 4.29 -4.60
N ASP A 18 -17.87 4.61 -5.63
CA ASP A 18 -18.52 3.65 -6.54
C ASP A 18 -17.83 3.58 -7.92
N GLY A 19 -16.78 4.40 -8.13
CA GLY A 19 -15.99 4.38 -9.36
C GLY A 19 -16.66 5.08 -10.53
N THR A 20 -17.71 5.86 -10.29
CA THR A 20 -18.41 6.60 -11.34
C THR A 20 -17.71 7.91 -11.72
N LEU A 21 -16.85 8.43 -10.84
CA LEU A 21 -16.16 9.70 -11.03
C LEU A 21 -14.67 9.48 -11.35
N ASP A 22 -14.13 10.29 -12.27
CA ASP A 22 -12.71 10.25 -12.65
C ASP A 22 -11.76 10.45 -11.45
N LYS A 23 -12.20 11.21 -10.45
CA LYS A 23 -11.43 11.44 -9.22
C LYS A 23 -11.24 10.14 -8.41
N ASP A 24 -12.22 9.24 -8.44
CA ASP A 24 -12.18 7.99 -7.67
C ASP A 24 -11.11 7.06 -8.27
N TRP A 25 -11.11 6.95 -9.60
CA TRP A 25 -10.06 6.29 -10.36
C TRP A 25 -8.69 6.94 -10.15
N SER A 26 -8.62 8.27 -10.17
CA SER A 26 -7.36 8.99 -9.94
C SER A 26 -6.78 8.67 -8.57
N ILE A 27 -7.61 8.68 -7.52
CA ILE A 27 -7.19 8.33 -6.16
C ILE A 27 -6.78 6.87 -6.05
N ALA A 28 -7.48 5.95 -6.70
CA ALA A 28 -7.08 4.54 -6.76
C ALA A 28 -5.71 4.34 -7.42
N HIS A 29 -5.46 5.00 -8.55
CA HIS A 29 -4.15 4.95 -9.22
C HIS A 29 -3.02 5.53 -8.36
N ILE A 30 -3.26 6.67 -7.70
CA ILE A 30 -2.29 7.27 -6.75
C ILE A 30 -1.97 6.28 -5.64
N ALA A 31 -3.00 5.64 -5.07
CA ALA A 31 -2.84 4.69 -3.99
C ALA A 31 -2.06 3.44 -4.41
N GLN A 32 -2.41 2.84 -5.55
CA GLN A 32 -1.74 1.66 -6.10
C GLN A 32 -0.29 1.97 -6.47
N ARG A 33 -0.02 3.12 -7.08
CA ARG A 33 1.35 3.54 -7.41
C ARG A 33 2.18 3.73 -6.14
N GLY A 34 1.67 4.48 -5.17
CA GLY A 34 2.36 4.70 -3.89
C GLY A 34 2.62 3.38 -3.15
N ALA A 35 1.63 2.49 -3.10
CA ALA A 35 1.77 1.16 -2.55
C ALA A 35 2.88 0.34 -3.24
N SER A 36 2.91 0.35 -4.56
CA SER A 36 3.92 -0.36 -5.35
C SER A 36 5.33 0.19 -5.10
N GLU A 37 5.48 1.51 -5.02
CA GLU A 37 6.76 2.15 -4.70
C GLU A 37 7.27 1.78 -3.31
N VAL A 38 6.39 1.78 -2.29
CA VAL A 38 6.73 1.38 -0.93
C VAL A 38 7.12 -0.10 -0.87
N LEU A 39 6.32 -1.00 -1.45
CA LEU A 39 6.60 -2.44 -1.44
C LEU A 39 7.92 -2.74 -2.14
N ARG A 40 8.15 -2.18 -3.33
CA ARG A 40 9.42 -2.36 -4.05
C ARG A 40 10.64 -1.93 -3.22
N LYS A 41 10.51 -0.86 -2.44
CA LYS A 41 11.61 -0.32 -1.63
C LYS A 41 11.86 -1.12 -0.35
N HIS A 42 10.81 -1.71 0.22
CA HIS A 42 10.86 -2.14 1.62
C HIS A 42 10.39 -3.58 1.90
N GLN A 43 9.77 -4.27 0.94
CA GLN A 43 9.19 -5.61 1.18
C GLN A 43 10.21 -6.66 1.66
N ALA A 44 11.50 -6.46 1.35
CA ALA A 44 12.59 -7.36 1.74
C ALA A 44 13.48 -6.78 2.86
N HIS A 45 12.96 -5.84 3.64
CA HIS A 45 13.73 -5.21 4.71
C HIS A 45 14.03 -6.22 5.84
N PRO A 46 15.29 -6.38 6.28
CA PRO A 46 15.73 -7.51 7.10
C PRO A 46 15.13 -7.56 8.51
N TYR A 47 14.59 -6.43 8.98
CA TYR A 47 13.97 -6.31 10.30
C TYR A 47 12.44 -6.41 10.25
N LEU A 48 11.84 -6.76 9.10
CA LEU A 48 10.42 -7.04 9.04
C LEU A 48 10.12 -8.40 9.67
N PRO A 49 9.06 -8.52 10.49
CA PRO A 49 8.56 -9.81 10.95
C PRO A 49 8.22 -10.71 9.75
N ASP A 50 8.51 -12.01 9.85
CA ASP A 50 8.33 -12.99 8.76
C ASP A 50 6.93 -12.91 8.12
N GLN A 51 5.88 -12.89 8.93
CA GLN A 51 4.51 -12.77 8.44
C GLN A 51 4.29 -11.48 7.62
N LEU A 52 4.87 -10.36 8.04
CA LEU A 52 4.72 -9.09 7.33
C LEU A 52 5.53 -9.07 6.02
N THR A 53 6.65 -9.78 5.99
CA THR A 53 7.41 -10.02 4.76
C THR A 53 6.59 -10.82 3.76
N GLU A 54 5.99 -11.94 4.18
CA GLU A 54 5.10 -12.76 3.34
C GLU A 54 3.89 -11.94 2.84
N ASP A 55 3.22 -11.21 3.72
CA ASP A 55 2.10 -10.35 3.37
C ASP A 55 2.52 -9.27 2.35
N ALA A 56 3.70 -8.67 2.52
CA ALA A 56 4.23 -7.66 1.61
C ALA A 56 4.56 -8.25 0.23
N PHE A 57 5.12 -9.47 0.17
CA PHE A 57 5.31 -10.17 -1.09
C PHE A 57 3.98 -10.49 -1.78
N ALA A 58 3.00 -11.02 -1.04
CA ALA A 58 1.68 -11.30 -1.59
C ALA A 58 1.00 -10.02 -2.12
N ALA A 59 1.08 -8.91 -1.39
CA ALA A 59 0.56 -7.62 -1.84
C ALA A 59 1.29 -7.09 -3.10
N SER A 60 2.59 -7.34 -3.20
CA SER A 60 3.42 -6.99 -4.37
C SER A 60 3.05 -7.81 -5.60
N GLU A 61 2.76 -9.11 -5.43
CA GLU A 61 2.22 -9.96 -6.49
C GLU A 61 0.81 -9.49 -6.92
N ASP A 62 -0.08 -9.19 -5.97
CA ASP A 62 -1.44 -8.72 -6.24
C ASP A 62 -1.40 -7.47 -7.12
N LEU A 63 -0.53 -6.49 -6.82
CA LEU A 63 -0.34 -5.30 -7.66
C LEU A 63 0.26 -5.57 -9.04
N ARG A 64 1.07 -6.63 -9.19
CA ARG A 64 1.64 -7.03 -10.48
C ARG A 64 0.62 -7.72 -11.37
N THR A 65 -0.28 -8.49 -10.77
CA THR A 65 -1.47 -8.98 -11.44
C THR A 65 -2.42 -7.81 -11.69
N ARG A 66 -2.17 -7.06 -12.77
CA ARG A 66 -3.16 -6.08 -13.24
C ARG A 66 -4.49 -6.82 -13.41
N PRO A 67 -5.60 -6.31 -12.86
CA PRO A 67 -6.92 -6.76 -13.28
C PRO A 67 -6.94 -6.69 -14.81
N GLY A 68 -7.10 -7.84 -15.46
CA GLY A 68 -6.99 -7.94 -16.91
C GLY A 68 -7.99 -6.98 -17.57
N ALA A 69 -7.49 -6.17 -18.50
CA ALA A 69 -8.24 -5.34 -19.44
C ALA A 69 -9.40 -4.50 -18.86
N ALA A 70 -9.07 -3.25 -18.49
CA ALA A 70 -9.96 -2.09 -18.40
C ALA A 70 -11.08 -2.09 -17.33
N LEU A 71 -10.93 -1.15 -16.38
CA LEU A 71 -12.05 -0.41 -15.76
C LEU A 71 -13.04 -1.20 -14.88
N ASP A 72 -12.62 -2.28 -14.22
CA ASP A 72 -13.46 -2.86 -13.16
C ASP A 72 -13.19 -2.20 -11.80
N TRP A 73 -14.10 -1.30 -11.41
CA TRP A 73 -14.00 -0.58 -10.13
C TRP A 73 -14.08 -1.55 -8.94
N PRO A 74 -15.06 -2.47 -8.86
CA PRO A 74 -15.07 -3.54 -7.86
C PRO A 74 -13.73 -4.26 -7.67
N ALA A 75 -13.09 -4.71 -8.74
CA ALA A 75 -11.77 -5.36 -8.64
C ALA A 75 -10.69 -4.40 -8.11
N THR A 76 -10.67 -3.15 -8.58
CA THR A 76 -9.74 -2.11 -8.12
C THR A 76 -9.92 -1.81 -6.64
N GLN A 77 -11.17 -1.64 -6.21
CA GLN A 77 -11.55 -1.40 -4.81
C GLN A 77 -11.16 -2.59 -3.92
N ALA A 78 -11.42 -3.82 -4.37
CA ALA A 78 -11.06 -5.03 -3.65
C ALA A 78 -9.54 -5.20 -3.53
N GLN A 79 -8.79 -4.93 -4.60
CA GLN A 79 -7.33 -4.98 -4.58
C GLN A 79 -6.76 -3.93 -3.61
N ALA A 80 -7.24 -2.69 -3.67
CA ALA A 80 -6.83 -1.64 -2.73
C ALA A 80 -7.14 -2.01 -1.28
N ALA A 81 -8.29 -2.64 -1.02
CA ALA A 81 -8.68 -3.09 0.31
C ALA A 81 -7.78 -4.21 0.88
N ARG A 82 -7.17 -5.04 0.03
CA ARG A 82 -6.18 -6.04 0.44
C ARG A 82 -4.78 -5.45 0.62
N VAL A 83 -4.34 -4.63 -0.34
CA VAL A 83 -2.96 -4.15 -0.44
C VAL A 83 -2.65 -3.01 0.55
N LEU A 84 -3.49 -1.97 0.61
CA LEU A 84 -3.17 -0.75 1.37
C LEU A 84 -2.99 -0.99 2.88
N PRO A 85 -3.77 -1.86 3.55
CA PRO A 85 -3.53 -2.19 4.96
C PRO A 85 -2.14 -2.80 5.21
N VAL A 86 -1.66 -3.67 4.32
CA VAL A 86 -0.33 -4.28 4.42
C VAL A 86 0.75 -3.20 4.31
N VAL A 87 0.64 -2.31 3.33
CA VAL A 87 1.55 -1.17 3.13
C VAL A 87 1.58 -0.26 4.34
N MET A 88 0.41 0.07 4.90
CA MET A 88 0.31 0.91 6.11
C MET A 88 0.98 0.25 7.32
N ARG A 89 0.82 -1.07 7.48
CA ARG A 89 1.47 -1.84 8.56
C ARG A 89 2.98 -1.91 8.38
N LEU A 90 3.45 -2.12 7.15
CA LEU A 90 4.86 -2.08 6.80
C LEU A 90 5.49 -0.72 7.11
N LEU A 91 4.86 0.38 6.68
CA LEU A 91 5.34 1.74 6.99
C LEU A 91 5.36 2.02 8.49
N TYR A 92 4.37 1.50 9.23
CA TYR A 92 4.34 1.62 10.69
C TYR A 92 5.53 0.90 11.34
N VAL A 93 5.73 -0.39 11.02
CA VAL A 93 6.82 -1.19 11.58
C VAL A 93 8.17 -0.53 11.28
N LEU A 94 8.41 -0.13 10.03
CA LEU A 94 9.66 0.54 9.64
C LEU A 94 9.88 1.86 10.39
N SER A 95 8.81 2.62 10.68
CA SER A 95 8.92 3.86 11.46
C SER A 95 9.21 3.63 12.95
N THR A 96 8.99 2.41 13.45
CA THR A 96 9.28 2.03 14.84
C THR A 96 10.63 1.34 14.99
N LEU A 97 11.31 1.01 13.89
CA LEU A 97 12.66 0.48 13.96
C LEU A 97 13.61 1.57 14.46
N PRO A 98 14.52 1.25 15.40
CA PRO A 98 15.55 2.18 15.79
C PRO A 98 16.38 2.52 14.55
N ASP A 99 16.48 3.81 14.26
CA ASP A 99 17.30 4.32 13.17
C ASP A 99 18.71 3.77 13.38
N ALA A 100 19.18 2.93 12.46
CA ALA A 100 20.53 2.38 12.49
C ALA A 100 21.53 3.50 12.16
N GLY A 101 21.62 4.51 13.03
CA GLY A 101 22.35 5.73 12.73
C GLY A 101 22.07 6.98 13.56
N SER A 102 21.20 6.96 14.58
CA SER A 102 21.13 8.10 15.53
C SER A 102 22.01 7.80 16.76
N PRO A 103 23.23 8.36 16.86
CA PRO A 103 23.96 8.34 18.12
C PRO A 103 23.14 9.11 19.15
N ALA A 104 22.99 8.53 20.34
CA ALA A 104 22.38 9.16 21.48
C ALA A 104 22.82 10.63 21.60
N ARG A 105 21.86 11.54 21.70
CA ARG A 105 22.05 12.88 22.24
C ARG A 105 20.97 13.14 23.27
#